data_AF-A0A0P0I1C8-F1
#
_entry.id   AF-A0A0P0I1C8-F1
#
_cell.length_a   1.000
_cell.length_b   1.000
_cell.length_c   1.000
_cell.angle_alpha   90.00
_cell.angle_beta   90.00
_cell.angle_gamma   90.00
#
_symmetry.space_group_name_H-M   'P 1'
#
loop_
_entity.id
_entity.type
_entity.pdbx_description
1 polymer ?
#
loop_
_entity_poly.entity_id
_entity_poly.type
_entity_poly.pdbx_seq_one_letter_code
_entity_poly.pdbx_strand_id
1 'polypeptide(L)'
;LPAYQDYISKSQTTRVIGELAAGKTAIDAALFEGKTPVLNKASDTENENIGLTTSDSSDVPRSNLLAADGLKLTSNANTITLTGTLGRNANNDIKGATVTQTRDNNGNWSCTVAQGNAPGWKAKFVPAGCS
;
A
#
# COMPACT_ATOMS: atom_id res chain seq x y z
N LEU A 1 -0.51 28.42 4.82
CA LEU A 1 -1.36 28.42 3.61
C LEU A 1 -2.09 27.09 3.47
N PRO A 2 -3.43 27.07 3.56
CA PRO A 2 -4.23 25.85 3.40
C PRO A 2 -4.03 25.11 2.06
N ALA A 3 -3.87 25.85 0.96
CA ALA A 3 -3.66 25.27 -0.37
C ALA A 3 -2.32 24.49 -0.48
N TYR A 4 -1.28 24.93 0.23
CA TYR A 4 0.02 24.25 0.25
C TYR A 4 -0.07 22.91 0.98
N GLN A 5 -0.75 22.86 2.13
CA GLN A 5 -0.95 21.60 2.88
C GLN A 5 -1.74 20.60 2.04
N ASP A 6 -2.77 21.06 1.32
CA ASP A 6 -3.55 20.22 0.42
C ASP A 6 -2.70 19.65 -0.74
N TYR A 7 -1.79 20.43 -1.29
CA TYR A 7 -0.86 19.97 -2.33
C TYR A 7 0.08 18.89 -1.81
N ILE A 8 0.67 19.09 -0.62
CA ILE A 8 1.54 18.09 0.02
C ILE A 8 0.77 16.79 0.28
N SER A 9 -0.45 16.89 0.82
CA SER A 9 -1.27 15.71 1.12
C SER A 9 -1.60 14.90 -0.14
N LYS A 10 -1.97 15.59 -1.23
CA LYS A 10 -2.22 14.94 -2.53
C LYS A 10 -0.96 14.28 -3.10
N SER A 11 0.17 14.98 -3.04
CA SER A 11 1.46 14.49 -3.52
C SER A 11 1.91 13.23 -2.78
N GLN A 12 1.84 13.25 -1.45
CA GLN A 12 2.21 12.11 -0.60
C GLN A 12 1.29 10.90 -0.79
N THR A 13 -0.02 11.12 -0.90
CA THR A 13 -0.99 10.05 -1.20
C THR A 13 -0.67 9.40 -2.55
N THR A 14 -0.41 10.21 -3.59
CA THR A 14 -0.01 9.72 -4.92
C THR A 14 1.29 8.91 -4.88
N ARG A 15 2.27 9.36 -4.08
CA ARG A 15 3.54 8.63 -3.91
C ARG A 15 3.32 7.26 -3.27
N VAL A 16 2.53 7.17 -2.21
CA VAL A 16 2.21 5.89 -1.54
C VAL A 16 1.47 4.93 -2.47
N ILE A 17 0.56 5.43 -3.31
CA ILE A 17 -0.10 4.61 -4.33
C ILE A 17 0.91 3.96 -5.27
N GLY A 18 1.88 4.74 -5.77
CA GLY A 18 2.94 4.24 -6.64
C GLY A 18 3.86 3.24 -5.93
N GLU A 19 4.23 3.51 -4.68
CA GLU A 19 5.05 2.61 -3.86
C GLU A 19 4.35 1.26 -3.63
N LEU A 20 3.05 1.24 -3.31
CA LEU A 20 2.30 -0.01 -3.16
C LEU A 20 2.07 -0.71 -4.51
N ALA A 21 1.85 0.05 -5.59
CA ALA A 21 1.67 -0.50 -6.93
C ALA A 21 2.91 -1.27 -7.42
N ALA A 22 4.12 -0.93 -6.94
CA ALA A 22 5.33 -1.66 -7.26
C ALA A 22 5.31 -3.13 -6.78
N GLY A 23 4.52 -3.45 -5.74
CA GLY A 23 4.38 -4.83 -5.24
C GLY A 23 3.46 -5.70 -6.10
N LYS A 24 2.65 -5.13 -6.99
CA LYS A 24 1.65 -5.87 -7.79
C LYS A 24 2.29 -6.95 -8.65
N THR A 25 3.36 -6.60 -9.37
CA THR A 25 4.07 -7.53 -10.26
C THR A 25 4.65 -8.71 -9.49
N ALA A 26 5.23 -8.47 -8.31
CA ALA A 26 5.77 -9.55 -7.47
C ALA A 26 4.65 -10.46 -6.94
N ILE A 27 3.50 -9.89 -6.58
CA ILE A 27 2.31 -10.67 -6.20
C ILE A 27 1.83 -11.53 -7.38
N ASP A 28 1.72 -10.97 -8.58
CA ASP A 28 1.30 -11.70 -9.78
C ASP A 28 2.26 -12.84 -10.13
N ALA A 29 3.56 -12.58 -10.07
CA ALA A 29 4.59 -13.59 -10.32
C ALA A 29 4.52 -14.74 -9.28
N ALA A 30 4.39 -14.39 -7.99
CA ALA A 30 4.24 -15.38 -6.92
C ALA A 30 3.07 -16.32 -7.19
N LEU A 31 1.89 -15.76 -7.49
CA LEU A 31 0.69 -16.53 -7.76
C LEU A 31 0.83 -17.40 -9.02
N PHE A 32 1.49 -16.90 -10.06
CA PHE A 32 1.72 -17.66 -11.30
C PHE A 32 2.66 -18.86 -11.07
N GLU A 33 3.64 -18.71 -10.17
CA GLU A 33 4.55 -19.78 -9.76
C GLU A 33 3.98 -20.71 -8.69
N GLY A 34 2.75 -20.48 -8.22
CA GLY A 34 2.13 -21.25 -7.13
C GLY A 34 2.71 -20.95 -5.75
N LYS A 35 3.42 -19.83 -5.59
CA LYS A 35 3.99 -19.34 -4.33
C LYS A 35 3.01 -18.41 -3.59
N THR A 36 3.25 -18.27 -2.29
CA THR A 36 2.56 -17.31 -1.43
C THR A 36 3.32 -15.97 -1.40
N PRO A 37 2.72 -14.85 -1.81
CA PRO A 37 3.36 -13.55 -1.65
C PRO A 37 3.43 -13.15 -0.16
N VAL A 38 4.57 -12.63 0.29
CA VAL A 38 4.85 -12.30 1.68
C VAL A 38 5.55 -10.95 1.83
N LEU A 39 5.47 -10.36 3.02
CA LEU A 39 6.09 -9.08 3.36
C LEU A 39 7.42 -9.22 4.13
N ASN A 40 7.49 -10.17 5.05
CA ASN A 40 8.50 -10.25 6.10
C ASN A 40 9.19 -11.63 6.15
N LYS A 41 9.41 -12.22 4.98
CA LYS A 41 10.16 -13.47 4.81
C LYS A 41 10.94 -13.42 3.50
N ALA A 42 12.16 -13.97 3.45
CA ALA A 42 12.93 -14.08 2.21
C ALA A 42 12.22 -15.01 1.20
N SER A 43 12.38 -14.75 -0.10
CA SER A 43 11.83 -15.63 -1.14
C SER A 43 12.45 -17.04 -1.04
N ASP A 44 11.61 -18.06 -1.18
CA ASP A 44 11.99 -19.48 -1.14
C ASP A 44 11.14 -20.30 -2.13
N THR A 45 11.07 -21.62 -1.96
CA THR A 45 10.30 -22.50 -2.85
C THR A 45 8.79 -22.36 -2.69
N GLU A 46 8.32 -21.80 -1.57
CA GLU A 46 6.90 -21.68 -1.23
C GLU A 46 6.44 -20.21 -1.15
N ASN A 47 7.36 -19.27 -1.01
CA ASN A 47 7.06 -17.87 -0.72
C ASN A 47 7.83 -16.92 -1.63
N GLU A 48 7.22 -15.78 -1.92
CA GLU A 48 7.85 -14.70 -2.69
C GLU A 48 7.75 -13.38 -1.93
N ASN A 49 8.89 -12.78 -1.58
CA ASN A 49 8.90 -11.47 -0.94
C ASN A 49 8.55 -10.38 -1.96
N ILE A 50 7.58 -9.53 -1.63
CA ILE A 50 7.11 -8.49 -2.55
C ILE A 50 7.92 -7.17 -2.49
N GLY A 51 8.97 -7.10 -1.67
CA GLY A 51 9.99 -6.04 -1.67
C GLY A 51 9.55 -4.69 -1.11
N LEU A 52 8.54 -4.67 -0.23
CA LEU A 52 7.95 -3.45 0.32
C LEU A 52 8.38 -3.12 1.76
N THR A 53 9.09 -4.02 2.42
CA THR A 53 9.61 -3.83 3.78
C THR A 53 11.10 -3.44 3.75
N THR A 54 11.65 -2.99 4.88
CA THR A 54 13.06 -2.56 4.97
C THR A 54 14.05 -3.73 4.88
N SER A 55 13.60 -4.95 5.17
CA SER A 55 14.34 -6.20 4.97
C SER A 55 13.38 -7.38 4.98
N ASP A 56 13.86 -8.52 4.51
CA ASP A 56 13.14 -9.79 4.46
C ASP A 56 12.74 -10.37 5.83
N SER A 57 13.11 -9.73 6.93
CA SER A 57 12.78 -10.14 8.30
C SER A 57 12.13 -9.00 9.10
N SER A 58 11.56 -8.02 8.41
CA SER A 58 10.98 -6.82 9.01
C SER A 58 9.55 -6.62 8.53
N ASP A 59 8.68 -6.17 9.43
CA ASP A 59 7.34 -5.68 9.10
C ASP A 59 7.32 -4.19 8.75
N VAL A 60 8.45 -3.50 8.90
CA VAL A 60 8.51 -2.05 8.72
C VAL A 60 8.51 -1.73 7.23
N PRO A 61 7.55 -0.94 6.72
CA PRO A 61 7.54 -0.54 5.33
C PRO A 61 8.77 0.30 4.98
N ARG A 62 9.32 0.10 3.77
CA ARG A 62 10.40 0.93 3.23
C ARG A 62 10.00 2.40 3.05
N SER A 63 8.71 2.66 2.86
CA SER A 63 8.18 4.01 2.66
C SER A 63 8.11 4.79 3.96
N ASN A 64 8.87 5.87 4.08
CA ASN A 64 8.80 6.77 5.23
C ASN A 64 7.47 7.55 5.38
N LEU A 65 6.51 7.36 4.47
CA LEU A 65 5.15 7.92 4.56
C LEU A 65 4.11 6.92 5.08
N LEU A 66 4.47 5.65 5.25
CA LEU A 66 3.61 4.66 5.89
C LEU A 66 3.91 4.59 7.39
N ALA A 67 2.91 4.25 8.21
CA ALA A 67 3.11 3.90 9.61
C ALA A 67 4.05 2.69 9.75
N ALA A 68 4.71 2.53 10.90
CA ALA A 68 5.69 1.45 11.10
C ALA A 68 5.07 0.05 11.00
N ASP A 69 3.80 -0.07 11.37
CA ASP A 69 2.91 -1.23 11.27
C ASP A 69 1.85 -1.04 10.16
N GLY A 70 2.06 -0.07 9.28
CA GLY A 70 1.05 0.38 8.33
C GLY A 70 0.90 -0.50 7.11
N LEU A 71 1.75 -1.50 6.90
CA LEU A 71 1.71 -2.36 5.72
C LEU A 71 1.05 -3.69 6.06
N LYS A 72 0.05 -4.09 5.27
CA LYS A 72 -0.68 -5.34 5.46
C LYS A 72 -0.92 -6.01 4.12
N LEU A 73 -0.59 -7.30 4.05
CA LEU A 73 -0.92 -8.16 2.93
C LEU A 73 -1.86 -9.26 3.43
N THR A 74 -3.00 -9.43 2.77
CA THR A 74 -3.98 -10.46 3.11
C THR A 74 -4.45 -11.20 1.88
N SER A 75 -4.68 -12.49 2.03
CA SER A 75 -5.35 -13.33 1.05
C SER A 75 -6.66 -13.82 1.64
N ASN A 76 -7.76 -13.64 0.91
CA ASN A 76 -9.05 -14.25 1.24
C ASN A 76 -9.61 -14.92 -0.01
N ALA A 77 -9.78 -16.24 0.06
CA ALA A 77 -10.00 -17.09 -1.10
C ALA A 77 -8.95 -16.82 -2.19
N ASN A 78 -9.33 -16.16 -3.28
CA ASN A 78 -8.46 -15.83 -4.42
C ASN A 78 -8.29 -14.31 -4.61
N THR A 79 -8.70 -13.50 -3.63
CA THR A 79 -8.51 -12.05 -3.63
C THR A 79 -7.34 -11.67 -2.74
N ILE A 80 -6.36 -10.96 -3.30
CA ILE A 80 -5.21 -10.42 -2.56
C ILE A 80 -5.44 -8.94 -2.28
N THR A 81 -5.28 -8.54 -1.03
CA THR A 81 -5.39 -7.13 -0.61
C THR A 81 -4.07 -6.69 0.02
N LEU A 82 -3.44 -5.68 -0.59
CA LEU A 82 -2.27 -4.98 -0.09
C LEU A 82 -2.68 -3.58 0.38
N THR A 83 -2.61 -3.34 1.68
CA THR A 83 -2.98 -2.06 2.30
C THR A 83 -1.76 -1.39 2.91
N GLY A 84 -1.62 -0.09 2.64
CA GLY A 84 -0.69 0.81 3.32
C GLY A 84 -1.44 1.91 4.06
N THR A 85 -1.19 2.06 5.36
CA THR A 85 -1.69 3.15 6.20
C THR A 85 -0.65 4.26 6.27
N LEU A 86 -1.05 5.46 5.85
CA LEU A 86 -0.19 6.65 5.91
C LEU A 86 0.14 7.00 7.36
N GLY A 87 1.39 7.39 7.61
CA GLY A 87 1.94 7.65 8.94
C GLY A 87 3.34 8.26 8.85
N ARG A 88 4.11 8.21 9.95
CA ARG A 88 5.47 8.75 10.04
C ARG A 88 5.60 10.17 9.46
N ASN A 89 6.23 10.33 8.30
CA ASN A 89 6.50 11.62 7.67
C ASN A 89 5.37 12.11 6.75
N ALA A 90 4.24 11.40 6.71
CA ALA A 90 3.03 11.89 6.06
C ALA A 90 2.57 13.21 6.71
N ASN A 91 1.90 14.05 5.92
CA ASN A 91 1.26 15.26 6.39
C ASN A 91 0.22 14.89 7.47
N ASN A 92 0.14 15.69 8.53
CA ASN A 92 -0.77 15.44 9.65
C ASN A 92 -2.22 15.28 9.19
N ASP A 93 -2.64 15.96 8.11
CA ASP A 93 -4.00 15.87 7.57
C ASP A 93 -4.37 14.46 7.05
N ILE A 94 -3.38 13.66 6.65
CA ILE A 94 -3.57 12.34 6.01
C ILE A 94 -2.95 11.18 6.80
N LYS A 95 -2.34 11.43 7.97
CA LYS A 95 -1.88 10.35 8.85
C LYS A 95 -3.08 9.52 9.30
N GLY A 96 -3.05 8.21 9.01
CA GLY A 96 -4.15 7.29 9.27
C GLY A 96 -5.04 7.02 8.06
N ALA A 97 -4.87 7.73 6.94
CA ALA A 97 -5.50 7.38 5.68
C ALA A 97 -4.93 6.06 5.14
N THR A 98 -5.73 5.32 4.39
CA THR A 98 -5.32 4.02 3.85
C THR A 98 -5.34 4.03 2.33
N VAL A 99 -4.33 3.41 1.74
CA VAL A 99 -4.29 3.08 0.30
C VAL A 99 -4.33 1.57 0.20
N THR A 100 -5.28 1.06 -0.58
CA THR A 100 -5.51 -0.37 -0.74
C THR A 100 -5.43 -0.75 -2.21
N GLN A 101 -4.58 -1.71 -2.54
CA GLN A 101 -4.51 -2.35 -3.84
C GLN A 101 -5.15 -3.74 -3.70
N THR A 102 -6.20 -3.98 -4.47
CA THR A 102 -6.91 -5.26 -4.45
C THR A 102 -6.77 -5.94 -5.79
N ARG A 103 -6.34 -7.20 -5.77
CA ARG A 103 -6.31 -8.09 -6.92
C ARG A 103 -7.49 -9.04 -6.82
N ASP A 104 -8.36 -9.04 -7.83
CA ASP A 104 -9.48 -9.98 -7.90
C ASP A 104 -9.04 -11.36 -8.43
N ASN A 105 -10.00 -12.28 -8.47
CA ASN A 105 -9.78 -13.66 -8.93
C ASN A 105 -9.44 -13.74 -10.43
N ASN A 106 -9.76 -12.71 -11.21
CA ASN A 106 -9.45 -12.62 -12.64
C ASN A 106 -8.09 -11.96 -12.90
N GLY A 107 -7.39 -11.53 -11.85
CA GLY A 107 -6.12 -10.82 -11.94
C GLY A 107 -6.25 -9.32 -12.23
N ASN A 108 -7.46 -8.76 -12.14
CA ASN A 108 -7.63 -7.32 -12.25
C ASN A 108 -7.22 -6.64 -10.95
N TRP A 109 -6.55 -5.50 -11.08
CA TRP A 109 -6.17 -4.67 -9.95
C TRP A 109 -7.07 -3.45 -9.84
N SER A 110 -7.58 -3.20 -8.63
CA SER A 110 -8.23 -1.96 -8.25
C SER A 110 -7.43 -1.24 -7.16
N CYS A 111 -7.60 0.08 -7.08
CA CYS A 111 -7.00 0.93 -6.06
C CYS A 111 -8.10 1.69 -5.33
N THR A 112 -8.06 1.68 -4.00
CA THR A 112 -8.97 2.45 -3.15
C THR A 112 -8.18 3.29 -2.17
N VAL A 113 -8.59 4.53 -1.97
CA VAL A 113 -8.01 5.41 -0.95
C VAL A 113 -9.09 5.90 -0.01
N ALA A 114 -8.97 5.57 1.27
CA ALA A 114 -9.97 5.90 2.26
C ALA A 114 -9.40 6.81 3.36
N GLN A 115 -10.30 7.58 3.98
CA GLN A 115 -9.97 8.46 5.10
C GLN A 115 -9.26 7.73 6.25
N GLY A 116 -9.67 6.49 6.56
CA GLY A 116 -9.22 5.81 7.77
C GLY A 116 -9.36 6.70 9.00
N ASN A 117 -8.26 6.91 9.73
CA ASN A 117 -8.21 7.78 10.92
C ASN A 117 -7.65 9.18 10.63
N ALA A 118 -7.55 9.58 9.36
CA ALA A 118 -6.98 10.87 8.97
C ALA A 118 -7.84 12.06 9.44
N PRO A 119 -7.29 12.98 10.24
CA PRO A 119 -8.06 14.05 10.87
C PRO A 119 -8.39 15.20 9.90
N GLY A 120 -7.59 15.40 8.85
CA GLY A 120 -7.72 16.49 7.88
C GLY A 120 -8.11 16.02 6.49
N TRP A 121 -8.69 14.82 6.38
CA TRP A 121 -8.98 14.17 5.09
C TRP A 121 -9.91 15.00 4.21
N LYS A 122 -9.63 15.00 2.90
CA LYS A 122 -10.47 15.62 1.87
C LYS A 122 -10.53 14.68 0.67
N ALA A 123 -11.72 14.54 0.08
CA ALA A 123 -11.93 13.68 -1.10
C ALA A 123 -10.98 14.00 -2.27
N LYS A 124 -10.54 15.27 -2.41
CA LYS A 124 -9.58 15.70 -3.45
C LYS A 124 -8.17 15.12 -3.32
N PHE A 125 -7.87 14.42 -2.22
CA PHE A 125 -6.60 13.72 -2.04
C PHE A 125 -6.57 12.37 -2.77
N VAL A 126 -7.73 11.84 -3.17
CA VAL A 126 -7.81 10.66 -4.04
C VAL A 126 -7.47 11.07 -5.49
N PRO A 127 -6.40 10.50 -6.09
CA PRO A 127 -6.05 10.80 -7.47
C PRO A 127 -6.90 9.99 -8.46
N ALA A 128 -6.89 10.42 -9.73
CA ALA A 128 -7.47 9.64 -10.81
C ALA A 128 -6.79 8.26 -10.90
N GLY A 129 -7.60 7.20 -11.02
CA GLY A 129 -7.12 5.81 -11.03
C GLY A 129 -7.26 5.07 -9.70
N CYS A 130 -7.66 5.77 -8.63
CA CYS A 130 -8.15 5.17 -7.40
C CYS A 130 -9.57 5.67 -7.10
N SER A 131 -10.35 4.87 -6.37
CA SER A 131 -11.67 5.24 -5.83
C SER A 131 -11.58 5.70 -4.39
#